data_AF-A0A2A4HJY9-F1
#
_entry.id   AF-A0A2A4HJY9-F1
#
_cell.length_a   1.000
_cell.length_b   1.000
_cell.length_c   1.000
_cell.angle_alpha   90.00
_cell.angle_beta   90.00
_cell.angle_gamma   90.00
#
_symmetry.space_group_name_H-M   'P 1'
#
loop_
_entity.id
_entity.type
_entity.pdbx_description
1 polymer ?
#
loop_
_entity_poly.entity_id
_entity_poly.type
_entity_poly.pdbx_seq_one_letter_code
_entity_poly.pdbx_strand_id
1 'polypeptide(L)'
;MNQKAADLPQPDKNQPHQAGDTQAFPSGKITYLAPKPLPTGHQALDLNGTISTLNEAWLDVGGGYSDVYGWQLLTGVAFGLFLFSALFGPSLAWLMMPDAPFDLILWLAKFGFWVGLGGGGGWFFADVFGALYWP
;
A
#
# COMPACT_ATOMS: atom_id res chain seq x y z
N MET A 1 -12.18 -30.22 20.55
CA MET A 1 -12.92 -30.85 19.44
C MET A 1 -11.94 -31.06 18.30
N ASN A 2 -11.53 -32.31 18.03
CA ASN A 2 -10.69 -32.66 16.89
C ASN A 2 -11.53 -32.48 15.62
N GLN A 3 -11.40 -31.35 14.93
CA GLN A 3 -11.91 -31.21 13.57
C GLN A 3 -11.01 -32.07 12.68
N LYS A 4 -11.38 -33.35 12.56
CA LYS A 4 -10.89 -34.21 11.49
C LYS A 4 -11.23 -33.46 10.20
N ALA A 5 -10.20 -32.94 9.52
CA ALA A 5 -10.37 -32.32 8.22
C ALA A 5 -11.26 -33.27 7.40
N ALA A 6 -12.35 -32.74 6.85
CA ALA A 6 -13.17 -33.51 5.92
C ALA A 6 -12.24 -34.17 4.91
N ASP A 7 -12.54 -35.42 4.53
CA ASP A 7 -11.72 -36.26 3.65
C ASP A 7 -11.70 -35.68 2.24
N LEU A 8 -11.05 -34.53 2.11
CA LEU A 8 -10.99 -33.71 0.91
C LEU A 8 -9.82 -34.23 0.07
N PRO A 9 -9.98 -34.29 -1.26
CA PRO A 9 -8.91 -34.69 -2.16
C PRO A 9 -7.65 -33.86 -1.90
N GLN A 10 -6.49 -34.51 -1.96
CA GLN A 10 -5.21 -33.80 -1.89
C GLN A 10 -4.96 -33.05 -3.22
N PRO A 11 -4.25 -31.93 -3.20
CA PRO A 11 -3.97 -31.16 -4.41
C PRO A 11 -3.08 -31.96 -5.38
N ASP A 12 -3.66 -32.40 -6.50
CA ASP A 12 -2.93 -33.02 -7.62
C ASP A 12 -2.75 -31.98 -8.74
N LYS A 13 -1.49 -31.67 -9.07
CA LYS A 13 -1.12 -30.72 -10.12
C LYS A 13 -1.55 -31.17 -11.52
N ASN A 14 -1.81 -32.46 -11.71
CA ASN A 14 -2.13 -33.03 -13.02
C ASN A 14 -3.63 -33.14 -13.29
N GLN A 15 -4.49 -32.78 -12.32
CA GLN A 15 -5.93 -32.88 -12.46
C GLN A 15 -6.54 -31.51 -12.80
N PRO A 16 -7.34 -31.38 -13.87
CA PRO A 16 -8.09 -30.15 -14.12
C PRO A 16 -9.14 -29.95 -13.03
N HIS A 17 -9.14 -28.78 -12.39
CA HIS A 17 -10.07 -28.43 -11.31
C HIS A 17 -11.25 -27.61 -11.85
N GLN A 18 -12.45 -27.90 -11.34
CA GLN A 18 -13.68 -27.17 -11.66
C GLN A 18 -14.04 -26.26 -10.48
N ALA A 19 -14.84 -25.22 -10.71
CA ALA A 19 -15.29 -24.44 -9.55
C ALA A 19 -16.32 -25.20 -8.73
N GLY A 20 -16.30 -24.87 -7.45
CA GLY A 20 -16.93 -25.67 -6.41
C GLY A 20 -16.00 -26.75 -5.87
N ASP A 21 -14.91 -27.08 -6.57
CA ASP A 21 -13.93 -28.03 -6.04
C ASP A 21 -13.31 -27.47 -4.77
N THR A 22 -13.01 -28.38 -3.85
CA THR A 22 -12.31 -28.05 -2.62
C THR A 22 -11.26 -29.11 -2.32
N GLN A 23 -10.06 -28.67 -1.97
CA GLN A 23 -8.96 -29.53 -1.53
C GLN A 23 -8.45 -29.13 -0.15
N ALA A 24 -8.02 -30.12 0.62
CA ALA A 24 -7.30 -29.86 1.87
C ALA A 24 -5.85 -29.52 1.57
N PHE A 25 -5.29 -28.55 2.30
CA PHE A 25 -3.89 -28.18 2.28
C PHE A 25 -3.35 -28.22 3.72
N PRO A 26 -2.05 -28.53 3.97
CA PRO A 26 -1.54 -28.70 5.33
C PRO A 26 -1.81 -27.52 6.29
N SER A 27 -1.97 -26.30 5.77
CA SER A 27 -2.33 -25.11 6.55
C SER A 27 -3.79 -24.64 6.42
N GLY A 28 -4.64 -25.32 5.63
CA GLY A 28 -6.01 -24.85 5.38
C GLY A 28 -6.79 -25.61 4.30
N LYS A 29 -7.70 -24.91 3.63
CA LYS A 29 -8.62 -25.45 2.62
C LYS A 29 -8.60 -24.53 1.40
N ILE A 30 -8.39 -25.10 0.22
CA ILE A 30 -8.43 -24.37 -1.06
C ILE A 30 -9.83 -24.60 -1.65
N THR A 31 -10.56 -23.53 -1.95
CA THR A 31 -11.88 -23.59 -2.62
C THR A 31 -11.75 -22.91 -3.98
N TYR A 32 -12.04 -23.63 -5.06
CA TYR A 32 -11.98 -23.11 -6.42
C TYR A 32 -13.28 -22.37 -6.73
N LEU A 33 -13.23 -21.04 -6.85
CA LEU A 33 -14.43 -20.19 -6.91
C LEU A 33 -14.92 -19.82 -8.32
N ALA A 34 -14.20 -20.15 -9.40
CA ALA A 34 -14.63 -19.78 -10.74
C ALA A 34 -14.16 -20.77 -11.82
N PRO A 35 -15.06 -21.25 -12.72
CA PRO A 35 -14.64 -21.90 -13.95
C PRO A 35 -15.27 -21.15 -15.13
N LYS A 36 -14.41 -20.58 -15.98
CA LYS A 36 -14.80 -19.81 -17.17
C LYS A 36 -15.46 -18.45 -16.82
N PRO A 37 -14.96 -17.32 -17.36
CA PRO A 37 -15.62 -16.04 -17.18
C PRO A 37 -17.08 -16.14 -17.63
N LEU A 38 -18.01 -15.56 -16.86
CA LEU A 38 -19.41 -15.49 -17.30
C LEU A 38 -19.42 -14.87 -18.71
N PRO A 39 -20.15 -15.45 -19.67
CA PRO A 39 -20.26 -14.89 -21.01
C PRO A 39 -21.16 -13.66 -20.95
N THR A 40 -20.64 -12.56 -20.42
CA THR A 40 -21.37 -11.31 -20.28
C THR A 40 -21.43 -10.54 -21.59
N GLY A 41 -20.67 -10.92 -22.63
CA GLY A 41 -20.55 -10.16 -23.88
C GLY A 41 -19.86 -8.80 -23.70
N HIS A 42 -19.39 -8.50 -22.50
CA HIS A 42 -18.65 -7.29 -22.18
C HIS A 42 -17.16 -7.64 -22.14
N GLN A 43 -16.33 -6.74 -22.66
CA GLN A 43 -14.88 -6.88 -22.57
C GLN A 43 -14.47 -6.90 -21.09
N ALA A 44 -13.52 -7.76 -20.72
CA ALA A 44 -12.99 -7.83 -19.36
C ALA A 44 -12.43 -6.45 -18.97
N LEU A 45 -13.11 -5.78 -18.04
CA LEU A 45 -12.78 -4.42 -17.64
C LEU A 45 -11.84 -4.49 -16.42
N ASP A 46 -10.55 -4.28 -16.64
CA ASP A 46 -9.59 -4.11 -15.54
C ASP A 46 -9.60 -2.65 -15.08
N LEU A 47 -10.51 -2.34 -14.16
CA LEU A 47 -10.71 -0.98 -13.65
C LEU A 47 -9.51 -0.43 -12.86
N ASN A 48 -8.58 -1.28 -12.42
CA ASN A 48 -7.51 -0.89 -11.50
C ASN A 48 -6.14 -1.50 -11.87
N GLY A 49 -5.97 -1.96 -13.12
CA GLY A 49 -4.74 -2.62 -13.57
C GLY A 49 -4.33 -3.83 -12.71
N THR A 50 -5.25 -4.38 -11.92
CA THR A 50 -4.90 -5.33 -10.85
C THR A 50 -4.71 -6.73 -11.42
N ILE A 51 -5.19 -6.97 -12.64
CA ILE A 51 -5.10 -8.24 -13.33
C ILE A 51 -3.86 -8.20 -14.23
N SER A 52 -2.80 -8.89 -13.82
CA SER A 52 -1.55 -8.91 -14.58
C SER A 52 -1.69 -9.71 -15.88
N THR A 53 -2.37 -10.85 -15.77
CA THR A 53 -2.47 -11.87 -16.81
C THR A 53 -3.76 -12.67 -16.58
N LEU A 54 -4.57 -12.73 -17.62
CA LEU A 54 -5.81 -13.49 -17.68
C LEU A 54 -5.61 -14.65 -18.65
N ASN A 55 -5.70 -15.89 -18.15
CA ASN A 55 -5.69 -17.09 -18.98
C ASN A 55 -6.98 -17.90 -18.75
N GLU A 56 -7.26 -18.87 -19.62
CA GLU A 56 -8.43 -19.74 -19.56
C GLU A 56 -8.46 -20.65 -18.31
N ALA A 57 -7.31 -20.83 -17.64
CA ALA A 57 -7.15 -21.69 -16.46
C ALA A 57 -6.93 -20.92 -15.15
N TRP A 58 -6.44 -19.68 -15.22
CA TRP A 58 -6.04 -18.93 -14.04
C TRP A 58 -6.11 -17.41 -14.27
N LEU A 59 -6.36 -16.69 -13.18
CA LEU A 59 -6.37 -15.24 -13.12
C LEU A 59 -5.26 -14.83 -12.15
N ASP A 60 -4.21 -14.16 -12.65
CA ASP A 60 -3.18 -13.60 -11.78
C ASP A 60 -3.58 -12.17 -11.37
N VAL A 61 -3.74 -12.01 -10.07
CA VAL A 61 -4.18 -10.78 -9.41
C VAL A 61 -2.99 -10.25 -8.61
N GLY A 62 -2.43 -9.11 -9.03
CA GLY A 62 -1.31 -8.46 -8.31
C GLY A 62 -0.19 -7.88 -9.17
N GLY A 63 -0.29 -7.88 -10.50
CA GLY A 63 0.76 -7.29 -11.36
C GLY A 63 0.63 -5.80 -11.63
N GLY A 64 -0.48 -5.17 -11.23
CA GLY A 64 -0.61 -3.71 -11.25
C GLY A 64 0.29 -3.07 -10.21
N TYR A 65 0.95 -1.96 -10.57
CA TYR A 65 1.54 -1.08 -9.55
C TYR A 65 0.42 -0.61 -8.64
N SER A 66 0.40 -1.08 -7.38
CA SER A 66 -0.56 -0.54 -6.43
C SER A 66 -0.20 0.93 -6.20
N ASP A 67 -1.06 1.85 -6.64
CA ASP A 67 -0.93 3.27 -6.34
C ASP A 67 -0.83 3.52 -4.83
N VAL A 68 -1.33 2.59 -4.02
CA VAL A 68 -1.20 2.56 -2.56
C VAL A 68 0.26 2.69 -2.12
N TYR A 69 1.20 2.00 -2.75
CA TYR A 69 2.62 2.11 -2.41
C TYR A 69 3.17 3.49 -2.77
N GLY A 70 2.78 4.05 -3.92
CA GLY A 70 3.15 5.41 -4.33
C GLY A 70 2.65 6.46 -3.33
N TRP A 71 1.38 6.39 -2.95
CA TRP A 71 0.79 7.28 -1.94
C TRP A 71 1.39 7.10 -0.55
N GLN A 72 1.73 5.86 -0.17
CA GLN A 72 2.44 5.59 1.09
C GLN A 72 3.85 6.20 1.08
N LEU A 73 4.58 6.11 -0.02
CA LEU A 73 5.91 6.71 -0.16
C LEU A 73 5.83 8.23 -0.10
N LEU A 74 4.91 8.83 -0.86
CA LEU A 74 4.74 10.28 -0.92
C LEU A 74 4.31 10.85 0.43
N THR A 75 3.32 10.23 1.07
CA THR A 75 2.86 10.63 2.42
C THR A 75 3.94 10.37 3.47
N GLY A 76 4.62 9.23 3.40
CA GLY A 76 5.68 8.86 4.34
C GLY A 76 6.88 9.81 4.28
N VAL A 77 7.30 10.21 3.07
CA VAL A 77 8.38 11.18 2.87
C VAL A 77 7.96 12.57 3.33
N ALA A 78 6.78 13.04 2.96
CA ALA A 78 6.28 14.35 3.39
C ALA A 78 6.17 14.44 4.92
N PHE A 79 5.59 13.41 5.55
CA PHE A 79 5.48 13.33 7.01
C PHE A 79 6.85 13.18 7.69
N GLY A 80 7.75 12.38 7.10
CA GLY A 80 9.11 12.20 7.58
C GLY A 80 9.91 13.51 7.57
N LEU A 81 9.84 14.29 6.48
CA LEU A 81 10.48 15.60 6.37
C LEU A 81 9.89 16.61 7.36
N PHE A 82 8.58 16.56 7.59
CA PHE A 82 7.93 17.37 8.63
C PHE A 82 8.46 17.02 10.02
N LEU A 83 8.49 15.74 10.40
CA LEU A 83 9.05 15.32 11.69
C LEU A 83 10.53 15.65 11.83
N PHE A 84 11.29 15.52 10.75
CA PHE A 84 12.71 15.84 10.75
C PHE A 84 12.95 17.33 11.00
N SER A 85 12.18 18.21 10.37
CA SER A 85 12.29 19.66 10.55
C SER A 85 11.70 20.17 11.86
N ALA A 86 10.56 19.62 12.31
CA ALA A 86 9.84 20.09 13.49
C ALA A 86 10.38 19.53 14.82
N LEU A 87 10.92 18.31 14.82
CA LEU A 87 11.35 17.61 16.03
C LEU A 87 12.82 17.22 15.99
N PHE A 88 13.23 16.43 14.99
CA PHE A 88 14.57 15.85 14.99
C PHE A 88 15.69 16.89 14.89
N GLY A 89 15.58 17.86 13.97
CA GLY A 89 16.54 18.94 13.79
C GLY A 89 16.74 19.78 15.06
N PRO A 90 15.67 20.32 15.67
CA PRO A 90 15.76 21.04 16.93
C PRO A 90 16.31 20.20 18.10
N SER A 91 15.92 18.93 18.20
CA SER A 91 16.46 18.02 19.23
C SER A 91 17.96 17.73 19.01
N LEU A 92 18.40 17.59 17.77
CA LEU A 92 19.81 17.41 17.44
C LEU A 92 20.61 18.69 17.74
N ALA A 93 20.06 19.86 17.43
CA ALA A 93 20.67 21.15 17.77
C ALA A 93 20.84 21.32 19.29
N TRP A 94 19.84 20.91 20.07
CA TRP A 94 19.94 20.86 21.54
C TRP A 94 21.09 19.98 22.04
N LEU A 95 21.24 18.80 21.44
CA LEU A 95 22.31 17.88 21.84
C LEU A 95 23.70 18.39 21.44
N MET A 96 23.81 19.03 20.28
CA MET A 96 25.08 19.50 19.71
C MET A 96 25.51 20.89 20.23
N MET A 97 24.56 21.67 20.76
CA MET A 97 24.80 23.02 21.28
C MET A 97 24.29 23.13 22.74
N PRO A 98 24.95 22.45 23.70
CA PRO A 98 24.47 22.39 25.09
C PRO A 98 24.48 23.75 25.81
N ASP A 99 25.34 24.68 25.39
CA ASP A 99 25.45 26.03 25.97
C ASP A 99 24.53 27.06 25.27
N ALA A 100 23.77 26.63 24.26
CA ALA A 100 22.85 27.52 23.56
C ALA A 100 21.70 27.94 24.49
N PRO A 101 21.25 29.21 24.41
CA PRO A 101 20.10 29.64 25.18
C PRO A 101 18.86 28.87 24.73
N PHE A 102 18.03 28.47 25.70
CA PHE A 102 16.79 27.73 25.44
C PHE A 102 15.89 28.41 24.40
N ASP A 103 15.85 29.74 24.42
CA ASP A 103 15.07 30.55 23.48
C ASP A 103 15.51 30.40 22.02
N LEU A 104 16.81 30.23 21.76
CA LEU A 104 17.32 29.99 20.41
C LEU A 104 16.83 28.64 19.88
N ILE A 105 16.80 27.62 20.74
CA ILE A 105 16.35 26.28 20.36
C ILE A 105 14.83 26.25 20.17
N LEU A 106 14.08 26.92 21.03
CA LEU A 106 12.65 27.12 20.82
C LEU A 106 12.36 27.89 19.52
N TRP A 107 13.17 28.89 19.18
CA TRP A 107 13.03 29.62 17.94
C TRP A 107 13.31 28.72 16.73
N LEU A 108 14.38 27.92 16.75
CA LEU A 108 14.68 26.91 15.74
C LEU A 108 13.57 25.87 15.60
N ALA A 109 12.98 25.41 16.70
CA ALA A 109 11.86 24.48 16.70
C ALA A 109 10.61 25.08 16.07
N LYS A 110 10.26 26.32 16.43
CA LYS A 110 9.13 27.05 15.83
C LYS A 110 9.36 27.30 14.34
N PHE A 111 10.57 27.71 13.97
CA PHE A 111 10.95 27.91 12.57
C PHE A 111 10.85 26.59 11.79
N GLY A 112 11.45 25.51 12.30
CA GLY A 112 11.40 24.18 11.69
C GLY A 112 9.98 23.64 11.57
N PHE A 113 9.12 23.86 12.57
CA PHE A 113 7.70 23.51 12.51
C PHE A 113 6.96 24.24 11.39
N TRP A 114 7.11 25.57 11.30
CA TRP A 114 6.45 26.37 10.25
C TRP A 114 7.01 26.12 8.86
N VAL A 115 8.32 25.86 8.74
CA VAL A 115 8.95 25.45 7.48
C VAL A 115 8.50 24.05 7.06
N GLY A 116 8.40 23.10 7.99
CA GLY A 116 7.87 21.77 7.72
C GLY A 116 6.39 21.82 7.31
N LEU A 117 5.58 22.62 8.01
CA LEU A 117 4.16 22.78 7.71
C LEU A 117 3.94 23.52 6.38
N GLY A 118 4.67 24.60 6.12
CA GLY A 118 4.54 25.42 4.91
C GLY A 118 5.20 24.78 3.69
N GLY A 119 6.36 24.17 3.85
CA GLY A 119 7.08 23.47 2.78
C GLY A 119 6.44 22.12 2.43
N GLY A 120 6.14 21.29 3.43
CA GLY A 120 5.49 20.00 3.21
C GLY A 120 4.00 20.12 2.87
N GLY A 121 3.27 20.99 3.57
CA GLY A 121 1.86 21.26 3.29
C GLY A 121 1.68 22.02 1.98
N GLY A 122 2.48 23.06 1.72
CA GLY A 122 2.43 23.83 0.47
C GLY A 122 2.74 22.98 -0.77
N TRP A 123 3.73 22.09 -0.69
CA TRP A 123 4.01 21.12 -1.76
C TRP A 123 2.86 20.12 -1.91
N PHE A 124 2.37 19.52 -0.81
CA PHE A 124 1.24 18.59 -0.86
C PHE A 124 -0.01 19.23 -1.51
N PHE A 125 -0.33 20.47 -1.17
CA PHE A 125 -1.44 21.19 -1.80
C PHE A 125 -1.15 21.52 -3.27
N ALA A 126 0.08 21.89 -3.64
CA ALA A 126 0.46 22.12 -5.03
C ALA A 126 0.37 20.86 -5.90
N ASP A 127 0.81 19.70 -5.39
CA ASP A 127 0.75 18.43 -6.10
C ASP A 127 -0.68 17.87 -6.18
N VAL A 128 -1.43 17.89 -5.08
CA VAL A 128 -2.81 17.36 -5.05
C VAL A 128 -3.76 18.20 -5.91
N PHE A 129 -3.66 19.53 -5.85
CA PHE A 129 -4.49 20.39 -6.69
C PHE A 129 -3.93 20.50 -8.11
N GLY A 130 -2.61 20.47 -8.30
CA GLY A 130 -1.98 20.43 -9.62
C GLY A 130 -2.37 19.19 -10.43
N ALA A 131 -2.44 18.03 -9.78
CA ALA A 131 -2.90 16.78 -10.39
C ALA A 131 -4.41 16.75 -10.70
N LEU A 132 -5.22 17.60 -10.04
CA LEU A 132 -6.66 17.70 -10.28
C LEU A 132 -7.02 18.58 -11.49
N TYR A 133 -6.11 19.46 -11.93
CA TYR A 133 -6.32 20.43 -13.01
C TYR A 133 -5.59 20.11 -14.33
N TRP A 134 -4.93 18.95 -14.43
CA TRP A 134 -4.34 18.47 -15.69
C TRP A 134 -5.10 17.23 -16.20
N PRO A 135 -5.62 17.23 -17.45
CA PRO A 135 -6.32 16.09 -18.04
C PRO A 135 -5.40 14.90 -18.35
#